data_AF-A0A0R2KLN5-F1
#
_entry.id   AF-A0A0R2KLN5-F1
#
_cell.length_a   1.000
_cell.length_b   1.000
_cell.length_c   1.000
_cell.angle_alpha   90.00
_cell.angle_beta   90.00
_cell.angle_gamma   90.00
#
_symmetry.space_group_name_H-M   'P 1'
#
loop_
_entity.id
_entity.type
_entity.pdbx_description
1 polymer ?
#
loop_
_entity_poly.entity_id
_entity_poly.type
_entity_poly.pdbx_seq_one_letter_code
_entity_poly.pdbx_strand_id
1 'polypeptide(L)'
;MARKQKLLRESTGHLTVVQQEAKYKAEILAADGLPKLQVTPPNHLKGAAKQEYKRIIASLGKLPLRNLDRVELENYCTWYGIYKQISLDLPKITADIDYNRQKYDILEKDYFKAVRDSDKDPIKGLETSLRLYGGKIADLEEQQDKLIRNLDKATKNIKSLASDLGLNVNSRMQMNMPKTEDDKEKHSIMEMFN
;
A
#
# COMPACT_ATOMS: atom_id res chain seq x y z
N MET A 1 9.19 27.01 -11.06
CA MET A 1 9.29 25.69 -10.38
C MET A 1 10.71 25.53 -9.86
N ALA A 2 10.91 25.39 -8.54
CA ALA A 2 12.25 25.32 -7.95
C ALA A 2 12.96 24.02 -8.34
N ARG A 3 14.17 24.13 -8.90
CA ARG A 3 15.01 23.00 -9.32
C ARG A 3 15.47 22.22 -8.08
N LYS A 4 15.21 20.91 -8.01
CA LYS A 4 15.69 20.03 -6.92
C LYS A 4 17.23 20.10 -6.84
N GLN A 5 17.77 20.56 -5.71
CA GLN A 5 19.21 20.63 -5.47
C GLN A 5 19.81 19.22 -5.31
N LYS A 6 20.98 18.99 -5.91
CA LYS A 6 21.76 17.75 -5.78
C LYS A 6 22.69 17.83 -4.56
N LEU A 7 22.98 16.70 -3.92
CA LEU A 7 23.96 16.61 -2.84
C LEU A 7 25.34 17.09 -3.31
N LEU A 8 26.20 17.55 -2.38
CA LEU A 8 27.53 18.04 -2.74
C LEU A 8 28.36 16.97 -3.46
N ARG A 9 28.25 15.71 -3.02
CA ARG A 9 28.89 14.53 -3.63
C ARG A 9 28.37 14.19 -5.02
N GLU A 10 27.19 14.68 -5.39
CA GLU A 10 26.51 14.42 -6.67
C GLU A 10 26.57 15.64 -7.62
N SER A 11 27.28 16.69 -7.21
CA SER A 11 27.37 17.92 -7.96
C SER A 11 28.59 17.89 -8.88
N THR A 12 28.38 17.60 -10.17
CA THR A 12 29.44 17.54 -11.19
C THR A 12 29.96 18.91 -11.66
N GLY A 13 29.54 20.01 -11.03
CA GLY A 13 30.05 21.35 -11.35
C GLY A 13 31.37 21.67 -10.65
N HIS A 14 32.28 22.34 -11.34
CA HIS A 14 33.49 22.97 -10.76
C HIS A 14 33.09 24.10 -9.82
N LEU A 15 32.65 23.73 -8.62
CA LEU A 15 32.23 24.65 -7.57
C LEU A 15 33.47 25.24 -6.90
N THR A 16 33.48 26.56 -6.74
CA THR A 16 34.51 27.24 -5.94
C THR A 16 34.44 26.77 -4.49
N VAL A 17 35.55 26.88 -3.74
CA VAL A 17 35.62 26.46 -2.33
C VAL A 17 34.47 27.06 -1.50
N VAL A 18 34.12 28.33 -1.77
CA VAL A 18 33.00 29.04 -1.12
C VAL A 18 31.64 28.42 -1.46
N GLN A 19 31.44 27.94 -2.68
CA GLN A 19 30.20 27.27 -3.09
C GLN A 19 30.09 25.84 -2.55
N GLN A 20 31.22 25.13 -2.41
CA GLN A 20 31.28 23.82 -1.76
C GLN A 20 30.95 23.95 -0.27
N GLU A 21 31.49 24.96 0.41
CA GLU A 21 31.15 25.27 1.80
C GLU A 21 29.70 25.70 1.98
N ALA A 22 29.14 26.50 1.07
CA ALA A 22 27.71 26.88 1.12
C ALA A 22 26.78 25.67 0.90
N LYS A 23 27.15 24.72 0.04
CA LYS A 23 26.42 23.45 -0.14
C LYS A 23 26.60 22.51 1.03
N TYR A 24 27.81 22.39 1.58
CA TYR A 24 28.08 21.60 2.78
C TYR A 24 27.36 22.20 4.00
N LYS A 25 27.34 23.52 4.13
CA LYS A 25 26.52 24.24 5.11
C LYS A 25 25.03 24.09 4.83
N ALA A 26 24.56 24.03 3.60
CA ALA A 26 23.16 23.73 3.28
C ALA A 26 22.81 22.25 3.57
N GLU A 27 23.76 21.34 3.42
CA GLU A 27 23.64 19.91 3.78
C GLU A 27 23.67 19.70 5.29
N ILE A 28 24.48 20.49 6.02
CA ILE A 28 24.49 20.57 7.48
C ILE A 28 23.28 21.32 8.02
N LEU A 29 22.84 22.41 7.40
CA LEU A 29 21.62 23.18 7.74
C LEU A 29 20.34 22.40 7.38
N ALA A 30 20.40 21.51 6.39
CA ALA A 30 19.37 20.50 6.13
C ALA A 30 19.52 19.26 7.02
N ALA A 31 20.68 19.09 7.67
CA ALA A 31 20.90 18.17 8.78
C ALA A 31 20.62 18.83 10.15
N ASP A 32 20.41 20.15 10.21
CA ASP A 32 20.30 20.92 11.44
C ASP A 32 18.91 20.76 12.05
N GLY A 33 18.88 20.05 13.18
CA GLY A 33 17.85 20.21 14.20
C GLY A 33 16.68 19.23 14.17
N LEU A 34 16.53 18.41 13.13
CA LEU A 34 15.46 17.40 13.12
C LEU A 34 15.93 16.13 13.84
N PRO A 35 15.23 15.71 14.93
CA PRO A 35 15.66 14.55 15.70
C PRO A 35 15.70 13.29 14.83
N LYS A 36 16.58 12.35 15.16
CA LYS A 36 16.60 11.02 14.56
C LYS A 36 15.20 10.39 14.67
N LEU A 37 14.83 9.59 13.68
CA LEU A 37 13.57 8.87 13.66
C LEU A 37 13.37 8.10 14.97
N GLN A 38 12.17 8.17 15.52
CA GLN A 38 11.84 7.45 16.75
C GLN A 38 12.04 5.94 16.52
N VAL A 39 12.95 5.33 17.28
CA VAL A 39 13.22 3.89 17.18
C VAL A 39 12.03 3.08 17.71
N THR A 40 11.33 3.63 18.70
CA THR A 40 10.16 3.01 19.30
C THR A 40 8.90 3.31 18.50
N PRO A 41 8.06 2.30 18.22
CA PRO A 41 6.81 2.53 17.52
C PRO A 41 5.86 3.41 18.37
N PRO A 42 5.14 4.35 17.75
CA PRO A 42 4.13 5.17 18.42
C PRO A 42 3.05 4.33 19.10
N ASN A 43 2.49 4.89 20.18
CA ASN A 43 1.45 4.21 20.98
C ASN A 43 0.15 3.92 20.21
N HIS A 44 -0.15 4.71 19.17
CA HIS A 44 -1.34 4.53 18.36
C HIS A 44 -1.20 3.35 17.37
N LEU A 45 0.01 2.93 17.02
CA LEU A 45 0.22 1.74 16.18
C LEU A 45 -0.03 0.47 17.00
N LYS A 46 -0.92 -0.39 16.50
CA LYS A 46 -1.32 -1.64 17.15
C LYS A 46 -1.12 -2.85 16.23
N GLY A 47 -1.05 -4.04 16.83
CA GLY A 47 -1.03 -5.32 16.11
C GLY A 47 0.07 -5.42 15.05
N ALA A 48 -0.34 -5.80 13.84
CA ALA A 48 0.56 -6.01 12.69
C ALA A 48 1.32 -4.73 12.28
N ALA A 49 0.71 -3.56 12.37
CA ALA A 49 1.36 -2.30 12.03
C ALA A 49 2.55 -1.99 12.96
N LYS A 50 2.40 -2.27 14.26
CA LYS A 50 3.47 -2.09 15.25
C LYS A 50 4.65 -3.05 15.01
N GLN A 51 4.36 -4.28 14.60
CA GLN A 51 5.39 -5.27 14.26
C GLN A 51 6.15 -4.85 13.01
N GLU A 52 5.45 -4.36 12.00
CA GLU A 52 6.05 -3.90 10.76
C GLU A 52 6.96 -2.68 10.97
N TYR A 53 6.54 -1.74 11.81
CA TYR A 53 7.38 -0.60 12.21
C TYR A 53 8.71 -1.07 12.80
N LYS A 54 8.67 -2.02 13.76
CA LYS A 54 9.88 -2.58 14.37
C LYS A 54 10.78 -3.28 13.34
N ARG A 55 10.18 -4.04 12.41
CA ARG A 55 10.90 -4.73 11.34
C ARG A 55 11.65 -3.75 10.44
N ILE A 56 10.97 -2.68 10.02
CA ILE A 56 11.54 -1.67 9.13
C ILE A 56 12.67 -0.92 9.83
N ILE A 57 12.45 -0.47 11.07
CA ILE A 57 13.48 0.22 11.87
C ILE A 57 14.72 -0.66 12.07
N ALA A 58 14.55 -1.96 12.35
CA ALA A 58 15.67 -2.88 12.48
C ALA A 58 16.45 -3.07 11.16
N SER A 59 15.76 -2.98 10.02
CA SER A 59 16.35 -3.20 8.68
C SER A 59 16.95 -1.92 8.08
N LEU A 60 16.64 -0.75 8.63
CA LEU A 60 17.01 0.55 8.07
C LEU A 60 18.50 0.91 8.22
N GLY A 61 19.22 0.27 9.14
CA GLY A 61 20.67 0.39 9.27
C GLY A 61 21.15 1.85 9.34
N LYS A 62 21.93 2.30 8.34
CA LYS A 62 22.53 3.65 8.26
C LYS A 62 21.78 4.61 7.33
N LEU A 63 20.57 4.25 6.86
CA LEU A 63 19.80 5.15 6.00
C LEU A 63 19.43 6.43 6.79
N PRO A 64 19.66 7.62 6.21
CA PRO A 64 19.28 8.88 6.85
C PRO A 64 17.77 9.10 6.68
N LEU A 65 16.93 8.20 7.21
CA LEU A 65 15.51 8.49 7.38
C LEU A 65 15.35 9.54 8.47
N ARG A 66 14.71 10.64 8.12
CA ARG A 66 14.51 11.79 9.00
C ARG A 66 13.18 11.67 9.71
N ASN A 67 12.99 12.39 10.82
CA ASN A 67 11.68 12.46 11.48
C ASN A 67 10.56 13.02 10.57
N LEU A 68 10.92 13.68 9.47
CA LEU A 68 9.95 14.13 8.45
C LEU A 68 9.23 12.94 7.80
N ASP A 69 9.94 11.82 7.60
CA ASP A 69 9.42 10.61 6.97
C ASP A 69 8.61 9.74 7.96
N ARG A 70 8.54 10.17 9.24
CA ARG A 70 7.86 9.43 10.31
C ARG A 70 6.39 9.20 9.99
N VAL A 71 5.69 10.22 9.52
CA VAL A 71 4.26 10.12 9.18
C VAL A 71 4.06 9.16 8.01
N GLU A 72 4.95 9.19 7.02
CA GLU A 72 4.92 8.27 5.87
C GLU A 72 5.17 6.83 6.30
N LEU A 73 6.12 6.60 7.22
CA LEU A 73 6.39 5.29 7.79
C LEU A 73 5.22 4.76 8.64
N GLU A 74 4.62 5.62 9.48
CA GLU A 74 3.43 5.28 10.28
C GLU A 74 2.24 4.91 9.38
N ASN A 75 2.02 5.68 8.32
CA ASN A 75 1.00 5.40 7.31
C ASN A 75 1.30 4.09 6.57
N TYR A 76 2.55 3.85 6.18
CA TYR A 76 2.97 2.60 5.54
C TYR A 76 2.64 1.40 6.45
N CYS A 77 3.04 1.48 7.72
CA CYS A 77 2.81 0.42 8.69
C CYS A 77 1.30 0.17 8.91
N THR A 78 0.51 1.24 8.94
CA THR A 78 -0.95 1.16 9.08
C THR A 78 -1.58 0.46 7.88
N TRP A 79 -1.21 0.84 6.65
CA TRP A 79 -1.68 0.19 5.44
C TRP A 79 -1.24 -1.26 5.34
N TYR A 80 -0.02 -1.58 5.76
CA TYR A 80 0.47 -2.96 5.87
C TYR A 80 -0.38 -3.79 6.86
N GLY A 81 -0.73 -3.21 8.01
CA GLY A 81 -1.60 -3.86 8.98
C GLY A 81 -2.98 -4.18 8.40
N ILE A 82 -3.59 -3.23 7.69
CA ILE A 82 -4.86 -3.42 6.99
C ILE A 82 -4.74 -4.51 5.92
N TYR A 83 -3.70 -4.44 5.08
CA TYR A 83 -3.42 -5.44 4.04
C TYR A 83 -3.34 -6.86 4.62
N LYS A 84 -2.58 -7.03 5.72
CA LYS A 84 -2.41 -8.32 6.38
C LYS A 84 -3.74 -8.84 6.94
N GLN A 85 -4.54 -7.98 7.55
CA GLN A 85 -5.85 -8.35 8.09
C GLN A 85 -6.79 -8.82 6.97
N ILE A 86 -6.91 -8.04 5.90
CA ILE A 86 -7.78 -8.39 4.76
C ILE A 86 -7.32 -9.70 4.11
N SER A 87 -6.00 -9.92 3.99
CA SER A 87 -5.45 -11.16 3.44
C SER A 87 -5.81 -12.40 4.27
N LEU A 88 -6.08 -12.23 5.57
CA LEU A 88 -6.54 -13.32 6.45
C LEU A 88 -8.06 -13.49 6.42
N ASP A 89 -8.82 -12.42 6.20
CA ASP A 89 -10.28 -12.46 6.25
C ASP A 89 -10.91 -12.86 4.91
N LEU A 90 -10.28 -12.51 3.79
CA LEU A 90 -10.77 -12.84 2.45
C LEU A 90 -11.01 -14.35 2.26
N PRO A 91 -10.08 -15.26 2.63
CA PRO A 91 -10.32 -16.70 2.49
C PRO A 91 -11.46 -17.22 3.38
N LYS A 92 -11.68 -16.62 4.55
CA LYS A 92 -12.76 -17.02 5.46
C LYS A 92 -14.11 -16.69 4.84
N ILE A 93 -14.26 -15.47 4.33
CA ILE A 93 -15.49 -15.05 3.64
C ILE A 93 -15.74 -15.90 2.40
N THR A 94 -14.71 -16.20 1.61
CA THR A 94 -14.85 -17.10 0.45
C THR A 94 -15.36 -18.48 0.88
N ALA A 95 -14.79 -19.06 1.93
CA ALA A 95 -15.23 -20.36 2.44
C ALA A 95 -16.70 -20.32 2.95
N ASP A 96 -17.09 -19.22 3.61
CA ASP A 96 -18.47 -19.03 4.03
C ASP A 96 -19.43 -18.91 2.83
N ILE A 97 -19.06 -18.17 1.78
CA ILE A 97 -19.85 -18.07 0.54
C ILE A 97 -20.03 -19.45 -0.07
N ASP A 98 -18.94 -20.21 -0.23
CA ASP A 98 -18.96 -21.55 -0.84
C ASP A 98 -19.86 -22.51 -0.04
N TYR A 99 -19.79 -22.46 1.29
CA TYR A 99 -20.66 -23.24 2.15
C TYR A 99 -22.15 -22.90 1.95
N ASN A 100 -22.50 -21.62 1.93
CA ASN A 100 -23.90 -21.20 1.78
C ASN A 100 -24.41 -21.49 0.35
N ARG A 101 -23.57 -21.37 -0.69
CA ARG A 101 -23.89 -21.77 -2.06
C ARG A 101 -24.17 -23.27 -2.17
N GLN A 102 -23.32 -24.11 -1.58
CA GLN A 102 -23.56 -25.56 -1.55
C GLN A 102 -24.90 -25.91 -0.90
N LYS A 103 -25.26 -25.23 0.20
CA LYS A 103 -26.56 -25.40 0.87
C LYS A 103 -27.71 -24.93 -0.01
N TYR A 104 -27.56 -23.80 -0.68
CA TYR A 104 -28.56 -23.27 -1.62
C TYR A 104 -28.82 -24.26 -2.77
N ASP A 105 -27.77 -24.80 -3.40
CA ASP A 105 -27.88 -25.75 -4.51
C ASP A 105 -28.61 -27.05 -4.13
N ILE A 106 -28.40 -27.53 -2.90
CA ILE A 106 -29.12 -28.70 -2.37
C ILE A 106 -30.60 -28.37 -2.21
N LEU A 107 -30.91 -27.26 -1.55
CA LEU A 107 -32.29 -26.81 -1.31
C LEU A 107 -33.04 -26.55 -2.62
N GLU A 108 -32.34 -26.04 -3.63
CA GLU A 108 -32.91 -25.75 -4.94
C GLU A 108 -33.28 -27.05 -5.67
N LYS A 109 -32.42 -28.07 -5.61
CA LYS A 109 -32.73 -29.42 -6.14
C LYS A 109 -33.94 -30.04 -5.45
N ASP A 110 -34.01 -29.95 -4.12
CA ASP A 110 -35.13 -30.46 -3.33
C ASP A 110 -36.43 -29.71 -3.67
N TYR A 111 -36.35 -28.39 -3.85
CA TYR A 111 -37.48 -27.56 -4.27
C TYR A 111 -38.00 -27.98 -5.65
N PHE A 112 -37.13 -28.12 -6.65
CA PHE A 112 -37.55 -28.56 -7.98
C PHE A 112 -38.16 -29.96 -7.98
N LYS A 113 -37.64 -30.86 -7.14
CA LYS A 113 -38.23 -32.19 -6.95
C LYS A 113 -39.63 -32.10 -6.36
N ALA A 114 -39.82 -31.33 -5.30
CA ALA A 114 -41.13 -31.14 -4.66
C ALA A 114 -42.16 -30.49 -5.61
N VAL A 115 -41.74 -29.49 -6.39
CA VAL A 115 -42.58 -28.85 -7.42
C VAL A 115 -43.01 -29.85 -8.49
N ARG A 116 -42.08 -30.67 -9.00
CA ARG A 116 -42.39 -31.71 -9.98
C ARG A 116 -43.38 -32.74 -9.43
N ASP A 117 -43.16 -33.16 -8.19
CA ASP A 117 -43.98 -34.17 -7.52
C ASP A 117 -45.31 -33.57 -6.99
N SER A 118 -45.56 -32.26 -7.20
CA SER A 118 -46.72 -31.48 -6.74
C SER A 118 -46.96 -31.53 -5.22
N ASP A 119 -45.90 -31.76 -4.45
CA ASP A 119 -45.93 -31.87 -3.00
C ASP A 119 -45.89 -30.47 -2.36
N LYS A 120 -47.04 -29.98 -1.89
CA LYS A 120 -47.19 -28.60 -1.39
C LYS A 120 -46.62 -28.38 0.00
N ASP A 121 -46.48 -29.43 0.80
CA ASP A 121 -46.07 -29.33 2.19
C ASP A 121 -44.60 -28.86 2.36
N PRO A 122 -43.61 -29.41 1.63
CA PRO A 122 -42.22 -28.95 1.73
C PRO A 122 -41.95 -27.65 0.97
N ILE A 123 -42.72 -27.32 -0.08
CA ILE A 123 -42.47 -26.18 -0.99
C ILE A 123 -42.29 -24.87 -0.23
N LYS A 124 -43.24 -24.52 0.66
CA LYS A 124 -43.22 -23.24 1.38
C LYS A 124 -42.01 -23.11 2.31
N GLY A 125 -41.59 -24.22 2.93
CA GLY A 125 -40.40 -24.26 3.79
C GLY A 125 -39.11 -24.12 2.99
N LEU A 126 -39.04 -24.76 1.82
CA LEU A 126 -37.91 -24.67 0.90
C LEU A 126 -37.77 -23.27 0.31
N GLU A 127 -38.87 -22.63 -0.12
CA GLU A 127 -38.85 -21.23 -0.59
C GLU A 127 -38.30 -20.27 0.47
N THR A 128 -38.73 -20.44 1.73
CA THR A 128 -38.25 -19.62 2.85
C THR A 128 -36.75 -19.83 3.07
N SER A 129 -36.30 -21.08 2.99
CA SER A 129 -34.88 -21.43 3.18
C SER A 129 -34.02 -20.90 2.03
N LEU A 130 -34.46 -21.05 0.78
CA LEU A 130 -33.79 -20.49 -0.39
C LEU A 130 -33.63 -18.98 -0.29
N ARG A 131 -34.69 -18.27 0.12
CA ARG A 131 -34.62 -16.81 0.32
C ARG A 131 -33.61 -16.43 1.41
N LEU A 132 -33.55 -17.19 2.50
CA LEU A 132 -32.60 -16.94 3.59
C LEU A 132 -31.15 -17.13 3.14
N TYR A 133 -30.83 -18.27 2.53
CA TYR A 133 -29.46 -18.56 2.08
C TYR A 133 -29.05 -17.65 0.91
N GLY A 134 -29.96 -17.37 -0.03
CA GLY A 134 -29.72 -16.41 -1.11
C GLY A 134 -29.40 -15.01 -0.59
N GLY A 135 -30.15 -14.51 0.40
CA GLY A 135 -29.85 -13.23 1.05
C GLY A 135 -28.48 -13.23 1.75
N LYS A 136 -28.16 -14.30 2.49
CA LYS A 136 -26.87 -14.42 3.18
C LYS A 136 -25.68 -14.49 2.21
N ILE A 137 -25.84 -15.17 1.07
CA ILE A 137 -24.81 -15.20 0.01
C ILE A 137 -24.59 -13.79 -0.52
N ALA A 138 -25.65 -13.06 -0.86
CA ALA A 138 -25.55 -11.68 -1.36
C ALA A 138 -24.84 -10.75 -0.37
N ASP A 139 -25.18 -10.83 0.92
CA ASP A 139 -24.54 -10.04 1.97
C ASP A 139 -23.03 -10.36 2.09
N LEU A 140 -22.65 -11.64 2.02
CA LEU A 140 -21.26 -12.08 2.09
C LEU A 140 -20.46 -11.67 0.85
N GLU A 141 -21.05 -11.75 -0.34
CA GLU A 141 -20.45 -11.29 -1.60
C GLU A 141 -20.20 -9.77 -1.56
N GLU A 142 -21.15 -8.99 -1.04
CA GLU A 142 -20.96 -7.55 -0.86
C GLU A 142 -19.82 -7.25 0.13
N GLN A 143 -19.70 -8.03 1.21
CA GLN A 143 -18.59 -7.92 2.15
C GLN A 143 -17.26 -8.28 1.49
N GLN A 144 -17.21 -9.35 0.70
CA GLN A 144 -16.03 -9.77 -0.05
C GLN A 144 -15.56 -8.67 -1.02
N ASP A 145 -16.48 -8.06 -1.76
CA ASP A 145 -16.19 -6.95 -2.67
C ASP A 145 -15.60 -5.74 -1.94
N LYS A 146 -16.14 -5.39 -0.77
CA LYS A 146 -15.60 -4.33 0.08
C LYS A 146 -14.17 -4.64 0.53
N LEU A 147 -13.90 -5.89 0.92
CA LEU A 147 -12.55 -6.33 1.28
C LEU A 147 -11.59 -6.23 0.09
N ILE A 148 -11.97 -6.70 -1.09
CA ILE A 148 -11.14 -6.63 -2.30
C ILE A 148 -10.81 -5.18 -2.65
N ARG A 149 -11.80 -4.27 -2.61
CA ARG A 149 -11.57 -2.83 -2.85
C ARG A 149 -10.61 -2.23 -1.83
N ASN A 150 -10.73 -2.61 -0.57
CA ASN A 150 -9.83 -2.12 0.48
C ASN A 150 -8.42 -2.73 0.35
N LEU A 151 -8.30 -3.97 -0.12
CA LEU A 151 -7.02 -4.62 -0.39
C LEU A 151 -6.27 -3.91 -1.52
N ASP A 152 -6.97 -3.57 -2.62
CA ASP A 152 -6.40 -2.82 -3.74
C ASP A 152 -5.91 -1.43 -3.29
N LYS A 153 -6.73 -0.70 -2.51
CA LYS A 153 -6.34 0.58 -1.91
C LYS A 153 -5.11 0.46 -1.03
N ALA A 154 -5.09 -0.51 -0.11
CA ALA A 154 -3.95 -0.75 0.76
C ALA A 154 -2.69 -1.07 -0.06
N THR A 155 -2.81 -1.92 -1.08
CA THR A 155 -1.69 -2.30 -1.96
C THR A 155 -1.12 -1.11 -2.71
N LYS A 156 -1.97 -0.23 -3.26
CA LYS A 156 -1.55 0.99 -3.96
C LYS A 156 -0.81 1.94 -3.01
N ASN A 157 -1.35 2.17 -1.82
CA ASN A 157 -0.72 3.03 -0.81
C ASN A 157 0.62 2.47 -0.31
N ILE A 158 0.70 1.16 -0.05
CA ILE A 158 1.96 0.48 0.32
C ILE A 158 3.01 0.65 -0.77
N LYS A 159 2.65 0.46 -2.05
CA LYS A 159 3.58 0.62 -3.18
C LYS A 159 4.09 2.06 -3.30
N SER A 160 3.20 3.04 -3.18
CA SER A 160 3.58 4.47 -3.23
C SER A 160 4.52 4.82 -2.09
N LEU A 161 4.11 4.56 -0.84
CA LEU A 161 4.90 4.89 0.34
C LEU A 161 6.22 4.11 0.39
N ALA A 162 6.26 2.86 -0.10
CA ALA A 162 7.51 2.12 -0.23
C ALA A 162 8.48 2.76 -1.23
N SER A 163 7.97 3.44 -2.26
CA SER A 163 8.78 4.19 -3.21
C SER A 163 9.33 5.46 -2.58
N ASP A 164 8.48 6.22 -1.88
CA ASP A 164 8.85 7.48 -1.23
C ASP A 164 9.90 7.25 -0.13
N LEU A 165 9.72 6.19 0.67
CA LEU A 165 10.64 5.79 1.75
C LEU A 165 11.91 5.08 1.25
N GLY A 166 12.07 4.85 -0.05
CA GLY A 166 13.23 4.13 -0.59
C GLY A 166 13.30 2.66 -0.13
N LEU A 167 12.16 2.04 0.19
CA LEU A 167 12.09 0.65 0.65
C LEU A 167 12.19 -0.36 -0.50
N ASN A 168 11.98 0.07 -1.75
CA ASN A 168 12.17 -0.78 -2.93
C ASN A 168 13.55 -0.54 -3.59
N VAL A 169 14.04 -1.54 -4.33
CA VAL A 169 15.37 -1.51 -4.96
C VAL A 169 15.46 -0.41 -6.03
N ASN A 170 14.41 -0.22 -6.82
CA ASN A 170 14.37 0.80 -7.89
C ASN A 170 14.50 2.22 -7.33
N SER A 171 13.79 2.54 -6.25
CA SER A 171 13.89 3.84 -5.58
C SER A 171 15.29 4.02 -4.99
N ARG A 172 15.89 2.98 -4.40
CA ARG A 172 17.28 3.04 -3.93
C ARG A 172 18.29 3.20 -5.06
N MET A 173 18.08 2.54 -6.19
CA MET A 173 18.88 2.71 -7.39
C MET A 173 18.72 4.12 -7.93
N GLN A 174 17.52 4.68 -8.01
CA GLN A 174 17.30 6.07 -8.44
C GLN A 174 17.91 7.09 -7.48
N MET A 175 17.89 6.81 -6.17
CA MET A 175 18.54 7.65 -5.15
C MET A 175 20.06 7.58 -5.22
N ASN A 176 20.64 6.43 -5.64
CA ASN A 176 22.10 6.22 -5.70
C ASN A 176 22.67 6.26 -7.12
N MET A 177 21.85 6.41 -8.15
CA MET A 177 22.29 6.47 -9.55
C MET A 177 23.01 7.80 -9.75
N PRO A 178 24.30 7.79 -10.14
CA PRO A 178 24.93 9.00 -10.62
C PRO A 178 24.11 9.47 -11.82
N LYS A 179 23.59 10.70 -11.76
CA LYS A 179 22.89 11.31 -12.89
C LYS A 179 23.90 11.37 -14.03
N THR A 180 23.82 10.44 -14.98
CA THR A 180 24.59 10.51 -16.23
C THR A 180 24.33 11.87 -16.86
N GLU A 181 25.38 12.47 -17.40
CA GLU A 181 25.36 13.85 -17.87
C GLU A 181 24.53 14.08 -19.14
N ASP A 182 23.78 13.08 -19.61
CA ASP A 182 23.07 13.08 -20.90
C ASP A 182 21.65 13.68 -20.89
N ASP A 183 21.24 14.33 -19.80
CA ASP A 183 20.02 15.18 -19.80
C ASP A 183 20.31 16.64 -20.21
N LYS A 184 21.53 16.93 -20.69
CA LYS A 184 21.86 18.16 -21.39
C LYS A 184 21.84 17.89 -22.89
N GLU A 185 20.68 18.10 -23.50
CA GLU A 185 20.47 18.67 -24.85
C GLU A 185 19.08 18.28 -25.33
N LYS A 186 18.06 18.96 -24.80
CA LYS A 186 16.90 19.30 -25.62
C LYS A 186 17.02 20.76 -25.95
N HIS A 187 17.95 21.11 -26.85
CA HIS A 187 17.84 22.37 -27.55
C HIS A 187 16.49 22.36 -28.26
N SER A 188 15.63 23.29 -27.87
CA SER A 188 14.39 23.54 -28.62
C SER A 188 14.80 24.00 -30.01
N ILE A 189 14.26 23.36 -31.04
CA ILE A 189 14.45 23.74 -32.47
C ILE A 189 14.16 25.23 -32.70
N MET A 190 13.39 25.86 -31.79
CA MET A 190 13.08 27.29 -31.79
C MET A 190 14.28 28.21 -31.56
N GLU A 191 15.40 27.73 -31.02
CA GLU A 191 16.61 28.54 -30.79
C GLU A 191 17.59 28.52 -31.98
N MET A 192 17.33 27.76 -33.04
CA MET A 192 18.21 27.67 -34.22
C MET A 192 17.87 28.64 -35.36
N PHE A 193 16.86 29.50 -35.20
CA PHE A 193 16.38 30.41 -36.26
C PHE A 193 16.21 31.89 -35.86
N ASN A 194 16.92 32.36 -34.82
CA ASN A 194 17.04 33.79 -34.51
C ASN A 194 18.49 34.25 -34.53
#